data_AF-A0A0F6QZE2-F1
#
_entry.id   AF-A0A0F6QZE2-F1
#
_cell.length_a   1.000
_cell.length_b   1.000
_cell.length_c   1.000
_cell.angle_alpha   90.00
_cell.angle_beta   90.00
_cell.angle_gamma   90.00
#
_symmetry.space_group_name_H-M   'P 1'
#
loop_
_entity.id
_entity.type
_entity.pdbx_description
1 polymer ?
#
loop_
_entity_poly.entity_id
_entity_poly.type
_entity_poly.pdbx_seq_one_letter_code
_entity_poly.pdbx_strand_id
1 'polypeptide(L)'
;MQPETFDREYVEKLRREAAGYRAKVKELEPLARQFQDQQDANKTELEKAYERIEELEAEKTKVATTLCRNTVAKEYNLTDEEAEMFLTGSEETMRMQAKVLAKRHRVGEDPGQGRGSNAGIDRQAIIDRAKQL
;
A
#
# COMPACT_ATOMS: atom_id res chain seq x y z
N MET A 1 14.71 -76.06 20.47
CA MET A 1 14.40 -75.36 19.20
C MET A 1 15.64 -75.45 18.34
N GLN A 2 15.58 -76.17 17.21
CA GLN A 2 16.67 -76.15 16.24
C GLN A 2 16.59 -74.84 15.45
N PRO A 3 17.71 -74.17 15.13
CA PRO A 3 17.68 -72.95 14.35
C PRO A 3 17.25 -73.27 12.91
N GLU A 4 16.22 -72.59 12.41
CA GLU A 4 15.90 -72.60 10.98
C GLU A 4 17.10 -72.03 10.21
N THR A 5 17.67 -72.84 9.33
CA THR A 5 18.80 -72.44 8.49
C THR A 5 18.28 -72.21 7.08
N PHE A 6 18.49 -71.00 6.57
CA PHE A 6 18.17 -70.67 5.19
C PHE A 6 19.22 -71.26 4.27
N ASP A 7 18.75 -71.81 3.15
CA ASP A 7 19.58 -72.31 2.08
C ASP A 7 20.41 -71.17 1.43
N ARG A 8 21.63 -71.52 0.99
CA ARG A 8 22.60 -70.55 0.47
C ARG A 8 22.06 -69.76 -0.72
N GLU A 9 21.30 -70.42 -1.60
CA GLU A 9 20.71 -69.80 -2.80
C GLU A 9 19.69 -68.73 -2.42
N TYR A 10 18.84 -69.00 -1.43
CA TYR A 10 17.89 -68.03 -0.90
C TYR A 10 18.60 -66.80 -0.30
N VAL A 11 19.68 -67.00 0.46
CA VAL A 11 20.47 -65.90 1.02
C VAL A 11 21.16 -65.07 -0.09
N GLU A 12 21.68 -65.72 -1.13
CA GLU A 12 22.29 -65.02 -2.27
C GLU A 12 21.27 -64.19 -3.06
N LYS A 13 20.05 -64.70 -3.24
CA LYS A 13 18.94 -63.96 -3.86
C LYS A 13 18.57 -62.71 -3.05
N LEU A 14 18.36 -62.86 -1.74
CA LEU A 14 18.08 -61.74 -0.84
C LEU A 14 19.19 -60.67 -0.87
N ARG A 15 20.45 -61.09 -0.93
CA ARG A 15 21.58 -60.16 -1.02
C ARG A 15 21.59 -59.37 -2.33
N ARG A 16 21.25 -60.00 -3.47
CA ARG A 16 21.10 -59.30 -4.76
C ARG A 16 19.95 -58.31 -4.73
N GLU A 17 18.81 -58.71 -4.20
CA GLU A 17 17.64 -57.82 -4.08
C GLU A 17 17.95 -56.62 -3.18
N ALA A 18 18.57 -56.86 -2.02
CA ALA A 18 19.02 -55.79 -1.11
C ALA A 18 20.08 -54.87 -1.75
N ALA A 19 20.99 -55.41 -2.57
CA ALA A 19 21.93 -54.60 -3.34
C ALA A 19 21.21 -53.74 -4.39
N GLY A 20 20.22 -54.30 -5.09
CA GLY A 20 19.39 -53.57 -6.05
C GLY A 20 18.59 -52.44 -5.41
N TYR A 21 17.98 -52.66 -4.23
CA TYR A 21 17.31 -51.59 -3.51
C TYR A 21 18.26 -50.51 -3.03
N ARG A 22 19.45 -50.88 -2.53
CA ARG A 22 20.47 -49.89 -2.14
C ARG A 22 20.95 -49.04 -3.32
N ALA A 23 21.08 -49.62 -4.51
CA ALA A 23 21.41 -48.88 -5.72
C ALA A 23 20.29 -47.88 -6.09
N LYS A 24 19.04 -48.34 -6.11
CA LYS A 24 17.87 -47.48 -6.38
C LYS A 24 17.74 -46.33 -5.37
N VAL A 25 17.96 -46.59 -4.09
CA VAL A 25 17.91 -45.54 -3.06
C VAL A 25 19.00 -44.49 -3.31
N LYS A 26 20.23 -44.92 -3.61
CA LYS A 26 21.33 -43.99 -3.96
C LYS A 26 21.04 -43.16 -5.21
N GLU A 27 20.30 -43.70 -6.18
CA GLU A 27 19.89 -42.96 -7.38
C GLU A 27 18.75 -41.97 -7.09
N LEU A 28 17.84 -42.29 -6.15
CA LEU A 28 16.71 -41.44 -5.80
C LEU A 28 17.08 -40.29 -4.84
N GLU A 29 18.07 -40.49 -3.97
CA GLU A 29 18.57 -39.46 -3.05
C GLU A 29 18.93 -38.12 -3.74
N PRO A 30 19.74 -38.08 -4.82
CA PRO A 30 20.06 -36.83 -5.49
C PRO A 30 18.85 -36.20 -6.19
N LEU A 31 17.92 -37.02 -6.72
CA LEU A 31 16.71 -36.52 -7.36
C LEU A 31 15.76 -35.87 -6.34
N ALA A 32 15.63 -36.46 -5.16
CA ALA A 32 14.85 -35.88 -4.06
C ALA A 32 15.44 -34.55 -3.58
N ARG A 33 16.78 -34.45 -3.49
CA ARG A 33 17.46 -33.19 -3.16
C ARG A 33 17.23 -32.12 -4.23
N GLN A 34 17.42 -32.45 -5.50
CA GLN A 34 17.16 -31.52 -6.61
C GLN A 34 15.71 -31.03 -6.62
N PHE A 35 14.75 -31.91 -6.32
CA PHE A 35 13.35 -31.53 -6.22
C PHE A 35 13.07 -30.57 -5.06
N GLN A 36 13.72 -30.78 -3.90
CA GLN A 36 13.65 -29.85 -2.77
C GLN A 36 14.27 -28.49 -3.12
N ASP A 37 15.48 -28.49 -3.67
CA ASP A 37 16.19 -27.27 -4.08
C ASP A 37 15.37 -26.46 -5.08
N GLN A 38 14.72 -27.13 -6.04
CA GLN A 38 13.86 -26.47 -7.02
C GLN A 38 12.55 -25.96 -6.42
N GLN A 39 11.96 -26.65 -5.44
CA GLN A 39 10.80 -26.12 -4.72
C GLN A 39 11.16 -24.87 -3.93
N ASP A 40 12.29 -24.86 -3.26
CA ASP A 40 12.72 -23.72 -2.44
C ASP A 40 13.09 -22.53 -3.33
N ALA A 41 13.79 -22.77 -4.45
CA ALA A 41 14.05 -21.75 -5.45
C ALA A 41 12.75 -21.13 -6.01
N ASN A 42 11.77 -21.97 -6.37
CA ASN A 42 10.49 -21.50 -6.88
C ASN A 42 9.70 -20.70 -5.85
N LYS A 43 9.74 -21.10 -4.57
CA LYS A 43 9.12 -20.31 -3.48
C LYS A 43 9.80 -18.94 -3.35
N THR A 44 11.12 -18.90 -3.37
CA THR A 44 11.87 -17.64 -3.30
C THR A 44 11.60 -16.73 -4.51
N GLU A 45 11.47 -17.29 -5.71
CA GLU A 45 11.07 -16.51 -6.89
C GLU A 45 9.63 -16.00 -6.80
N LEU A 46 8.72 -16.82 -6.25
CA LEU A 46 7.33 -16.43 -6.03
C LEU A 46 7.22 -15.30 -5.00
N GLU A 47 7.97 -15.36 -3.90
CA GLU A 47 8.06 -14.30 -2.89
C GLU A 47 8.51 -12.99 -3.52
N LYS A 48 9.59 -13.00 -4.32
CA LYS A 48 10.06 -11.82 -5.06
C LYS A 48 9.02 -11.28 -6.04
N ALA A 49 8.26 -12.16 -6.69
CA ALA A 49 7.20 -11.75 -7.60
C ALA A 49 6.06 -11.05 -6.85
N TYR A 50 5.67 -11.55 -5.68
CA TYR A 50 4.67 -10.91 -4.82
C TYR A 50 5.13 -9.54 -4.33
N GLU A 51 6.36 -9.43 -3.82
CA GLU A 51 6.94 -8.13 -3.42
C GLU A 51 6.90 -7.14 -4.58
N ARG A 52 7.26 -7.59 -5.78
CA ARG A 52 7.23 -6.73 -6.97
C ARG A 52 5.82 -6.30 -7.36
N ILE A 53 4.83 -7.17 -7.20
CA ILE A 53 3.43 -6.84 -7.46
C ILE A 53 2.95 -5.78 -6.46
N GLU A 54 3.23 -5.95 -5.17
CA GLU A 54 2.84 -4.98 -4.14
C GLU A 54 3.46 -3.59 -4.40
N GLU A 55 4.74 -3.54 -4.78
CA GLU A 55 5.41 -2.29 -5.18
C GLU A 55 4.71 -1.60 -6.36
N LEU A 56 4.41 -2.38 -7.41
CA LEU A 56 3.76 -1.87 -8.62
C LEU A 56 2.32 -1.42 -8.35
N GLU A 57 1.59 -2.09 -7.46
CA GLU A 57 0.25 -1.69 -7.05
C GLU A 57 0.27 -0.39 -6.22
N ALA A 58 1.25 -0.24 -5.32
CA ALA A 58 1.45 0.99 -4.59
C ALA A 58 1.81 2.16 -5.53
N GLU A 59 2.72 1.93 -6.47
CA GLU A 59 3.11 2.94 -7.47
C GLU A 59 1.92 3.32 -8.36
N LYS A 60 1.18 2.34 -8.88
CA LYS A 60 -0.04 2.57 -9.67
C LYS A 60 -1.05 3.42 -8.90
N THR A 61 -1.27 3.12 -7.62
CA THR A 61 -2.22 3.86 -6.78
C THR A 61 -1.76 5.31 -6.59
N LYS A 62 -0.46 5.52 -6.35
CA LYS A 62 0.13 6.86 -6.23
C LYS A 62 -0.02 7.66 -7.53
N VAL A 63 0.33 7.07 -8.67
CA VAL A 63 0.21 7.72 -9.99
C VAL A 63 -1.25 8.04 -10.32
N ALA A 64 -2.17 7.10 -10.10
CA ALA A 64 -3.59 7.31 -10.32
C ALA A 64 -4.14 8.45 -9.46
N THR A 65 -3.75 8.51 -8.19
CA THR A 65 -4.14 9.59 -7.26
C THR A 65 -3.61 10.95 -7.72
N THR A 66 -2.34 11.03 -8.10
CA THR A 66 -1.74 12.27 -8.63
C THR A 66 -2.41 12.71 -9.93
N LEU A 67 -2.70 11.77 -10.84
CA LEU A 67 -3.40 12.09 -12.09
C LEU A 67 -4.82 12.62 -11.83
N CYS A 68 -5.55 11.96 -10.93
CA CYS A 68 -6.89 12.41 -10.51
C CYS A 68 -6.82 13.82 -9.94
N ARG A 69 -5.89 14.07 -9.01
CA ARG A 69 -5.66 15.38 -8.40
C ARG A 69 -5.40 16.46 -9.45
N ASN A 70 -4.48 16.20 -10.38
CA ASN A 70 -4.11 17.15 -11.44
C ASN A 70 -5.28 17.40 -12.41
N THR A 71 -6.09 16.38 -12.68
CA THR A 71 -7.28 16.52 -13.51
C THR A 71 -8.31 17.44 -12.84
N VAL A 72 -8.62 17.18 -11.57
CA VAL A 72 -9.55 18.02 -10.79
C VAL A 72 -9.01 19.44 -10.64
N ALA A 73 -7.72 19.62 -10.37
CA ALA A 73 -7.11 20.94 -10.26
C ALA A 73 -7.30 21.78 -11.53
N LYS A 74 -7.07 21.17 -12.71
CA LYS A 74 -7.28 21.81 -14.01
C LYS A 74 -8.74 22.19 -14.26
N GLU A 75 -9.69 21.32 -13.92
CA GLU A 75 -11.12 21.60 -14.09
C GLU A 75 -11.58 22.83 -13.28
N TYR A 76 -11.02 23.02 -12.09
CA TYR A 76 -11.37 24.11 -11.18
C TYR A 76 -10.42 25.30 -11.22
N ASN A 77 -9.43 25.30 -12.13
CA ASN A 77 -8.39 26.32 -12.26
C ASN A 77 -7.62 26.59 -10.96
N LEU A 78 -7.30 25.53 -10.22
CA LEU A 78 -6.48 25.61 -9.00
C LEU A 78 -5.00 25.60 -9.36
N THR A 79 -4.18 26.20 -8.50
CA THR A 79 -2.72 26.09 -8.64
C THR A 79 -2.23 24.71 -8.23
N ASP A 80 -1.04 24.32 -8.70
CA ASP A 80 -0.43 23.04 -8.33
C ASP A 80 -0.22 22.94 -6.81
N GLU A 81 0.16 24.04 -6.16
CA GLU A 81 0.34 24.12 -4.71
C GLU A 81 -0.98 23.89 -3.95
N GLU A 82 -2.08 24.49 -4.39
CA GLU A 82 -3.40 24.27 -3.78
C GLU A 82 -3.89 22.84 -4.00
N ALA A 83 -3.65 22.30 -5.20
CA ALA A 83 -3.97 20.92 -5.51
C ALA A 83 -3.23 19.96 -4.57
N GLU A 84 -1.91 20.12 -4.43
CA GLU A 84 -1.07 19.26 -3.60
C GLU A 84 -1.42 19.36 -2.10
N MET A 85 -1.69 20.57 -1.61
CA MET A 85 -1.95 20.81 -0.20
C MET A 85 -3.35 20.39 0.26
N PHE A 86 -4.36 20.55 -0.61
CA PHE A 86 -5.77 20.43 -0.19
C PHE A 86 -6.53 19.27 -0.83
N LEU A 87 -6.16 18.82 -2.05
CA LEU A 87 -6.90 17.77 -2.75
C LEU A 87 -6.40 16.38 -2.37
N THR A 88 -7.14 15.75 -1.48
CA THR A 88 -6.79 14.46 -0.86
C THR A 88 -7.99 13.52 -0.78
N GLY A 89 -7.71 12.22 -0.62
CA GLY A 89 -8.75 11.19 -0.51
C GLY A 89 -9.22 10.65 -1.86
N SER A 90 -10.52 10.37 -1.97
CA SER A 90 -11.12 9.85 -3.20
C SER A 90 -11.35 10.96 -4.23
N GLU A 91 -11.63 10.59 -5.48
CA GLU A 91 -11.97 11.57 -6.53
C GLU A 91 -13.15 12.46 -6.11
N GLU A 92 -14.18 11.89 -5.50
CA GLU A 92 -15.35 12.63 -5.04
C GLU A 92 -14.97 13.69 -3.99
N THR A 93 -14.12 13.33 -3.01
CA THR A 93 -13.66 14.28 -1.99
C THR A 93 -12.79 15.38 -2.61
N MET A 94 -11.90 15.03 -3.53
CA MET A 94 -11.10 16.00 -4.27
C MET A 94 -11.98 16.99 -5.04
N ARG A 95 -13.01 16.51 -5.74
CA ARG A 95 -13.94 17.40 -6.48
C ARG A 95 -14.71 18.33 -5.55
N MET A 96 -15.15 17.85 -4.39
CA MET A 96 -15.80 18.70 -3.38
C MET A 96 -14.85 19.76 -2.82
N GLN A 97 -13.63 19.37 -2.45
CA GLN A 97 -12.59 20.28 -1.96
C GLN A 97 -12.27 21.36 -3.01
N ALA A 98 -12.08 20.95 -4.26
CA ALA A 98 -11.79 21.85 -5.36
C ALA A 98 -12.91 22.85 -5.61
N LYS A 99 -14.17 22.42 -5.52
CA LYS A 99 -15.34 23.29 -5.63
C LYS A 99 -15.39 24.35 -4.54
N VAL A 100 -15.00 24.02 -3.30
CA VAL A 100 -14.94 24.98 -2.19
C VAL A 100 -13.82 26.00 -2.42
N LEU A 101 -12.63 25.56 -2.83
CA LEU A 101 -11.50 26.43 -3.13
C LEU A 101 -11.81 27.39 -4.29
N ALA A 102 -12.36 26.88 -5.38
CA ALA A 102 -12.76 27.69 -6.53
C ALA A 102 -13.82 28.75 -6.17
N LYS A 103 -14.73 28.46 -5.23
CA LYS A 103 -15.68 29.46 -4.71
C LYS A 103 -14.96 30.56 -3.92
N ARG A 104 -13.97 30.21 -3.09
CA ARG A 104 -13.19 31.18 -2.31
C ARG A 104 -12.40 32.13 -3.23
N HIS A 105 -11.79 31.61 -4.29
CA HIS A 105 -11.13 32.43 -5.32
C HIS A 105 -12.06 33.48 -5.95
N ARG A 106 -13.33 33.11 -6.18
CA ARG A 106 -14.34 34.03 -6.75
C ARG A 106 -14.85 35.08 -5.77
N VAL A 107 -14.80 34.80 -4.47
CA VAL A 107 -15.25 35.74 -3.45
C VAL A 107 -14.21 36.84 -3.20
N GLY A 108 -12.95 36.61 -3.57
CA GLY A 108 -11.88 37.59 -3.49
C GLY A 108 -11.54 37.94 -2.04
N GLU A 109 -10.25 37.99 -1.75
CA GLU A 109 -9.71 38.52 -0.50
C GLU A 109 -10.13 40.00 -0.39
N ASP A 110 -11.24 40.28 0.29
CA ASP A 110 -11.51 41.63 0.78
C ASP A 110 -10.55 41.86 1.96
N PRO A 111 -9.49 42.68 1.81
CA PRO A 111 -8.49 42.89 2.85
C PRO A 111 -9.07 43.55 4.12
N GLY A 112 -10.35 43.95 4.07
CA GLY A 112 -11.10 44.54 5.17
C GLY A 112 -11.71 43.55 6.16
N GLN A 113 -11.84 42.24 5.86
CA GLN A 113 -12.62 41.34 6.73
C GLN A 113 -11.96 41.00 8.09
N GLY A 114 -10.72 41.43 8.31
CA GLY A 114 -10.04 41.38 9.62
C GLY A 114 -9.80 42.74 10.28
N ARG A 115 -10.05 43.85 9.58
CA ARG A 115 -9.95 45.19 10.18
C ARG A 115 -11.29 45.52 10.83
N GLY A 116 -11.40 45.17 12.10
CA GLY A 116 -12.59 45.39 12.91
C GLY A 116 -13.21 46.76 12.63
N SER A 117 -14.49 46.73 12.23
CA SER A 117 -15.36 47.89 12.22
C SER A 117 -15.46 48.41 13.65
N ASN A 118 -14.50 49.26 14.05
CA ASN A 118 -14.64 50.13 15.21
C ASN A 118 -15.60 51.25 14.80
N ALA A 119 -16.84 50.86 14.46
CA ALA A 119 -17.96 51.76 14.27
C ALA A 119 -18.15 52.45 15.62
N GLY A 120 -17.93 53.76 15.62
CA GLY A 120 -17.67 54.57 16.80
C GLY A 120 -18.59 54.23 17.97
N ILE A 121 -17.97 53.85 19.08
CA ILE A 121 -18.56 54.06 20.39
C ILE A 121 -18.73 55.57 20.51
N ASP A 122 -19.96 56.04 20.27
CA ASP A 122 -20.32 57.43 20.42
C ASP A 122 -20.09 57.83 21.87
N ARG A 123 -19.00 58.56 22.13
CA ARG A 123 -18.65 59.03 23.48
C ARG A 123 -19.79 59.86 24.06
N GLN A 124 -20.61 60.48 23.22
CA GLN A 124 -21.75 61.26 23.64
C GLN A 124 -22.80 60.37 24.32
N ALA A 125 -23.07 59.17 23.78
CA ALA A 125 -24.00 58.21 24.37
C ALA A 125 -23.52 57.66 25.73
N ILE A 126 -22.20 57.52 25.92
CA ILE A 126 -21.63 57.13 27.21
C ILE A 126 -21.77 58.26 28.24
N ILE A 127 -21.51 59.50 27.83
CA ILE A 127 -21.60 60.68 28.71
C ILE A 127 -23.05 60.95 29.12
N ASP A 128 -24.00 60.80 28.21
CA ASP A 128 -25.41 61.05 28.50
C ASP A 128 -26.01 60.00 29.45
N ARG A 129 -25.54 58.75 29.39
CA ARG A 129 -25.93 57.69 30.33
C ARG A 129 -25.33 57.88 31.73
N ALA A 130 -24.14 58.48 31.83
CA ALA A 130 -23.50 58.78 33.12
C ALA A 130 -24.17 59.96 33.87
N LYS A 131 -24.93 60.81 33.18
CA LYS A 131 -25.67 61.93 33.79
C LYS A 131 -27.07 61.54 34.31
N GLN A 132 -27.50 60.31 34.08
CA GLN A 132 -28.80 59.77 34.53
C GLN A 132 -28.69 58.90 35.79
N LEU A 133 -27.50 58.79 36.40
CA LEU A 133 -27.25 58.20 37.72
C LEU A 133 -26.99 59.33 38.73
#